data_AF-A0A6V7L715-F1
#
_entry.id   AF-A0A6V7L715-F1
#
_cell.length_a   1.000
_cell.length_b   1.000
_cell.length_c   1.000
_cell.angle_alpha   90.00
_cell.angle_beta   90.00
_cell.angle_gamma   90.00
#
_symmetry.space_group_name_H-M   'P 1'
#
loop_
_entity.id
_entity.type
_entity.pdbx_description
1 polymer ?
#
loop_
_entity_poly.entity_id
_entity_poly.type
_entity_poly.pdbx_seq_one_letter_code
_entity_poly.pdbx_strand_id
1 'polypeptide(L)'
;FPYQPPFIQAILDAAEETGYGTTEDMVGEKILGFNIAQTMSKNGVRQSAAAAFLRPARERPNLDIILEATATRLITDGNVVTGVEYDV
;
A
#
# COMPACT_ATOMS: atom_id res chain seq x y z
N PHE A 1 -6.98 2.51 -10.24
CA PHE A 1 -8.45 2.75 -10.26
C PHE A 1 -8.93 2.51 -11.70
N PRO A 2 -10.06 1.83 -11.94
CA PRO A 2 -10.46 1.48 -13.32
C PRO A 2 -10.95 2.70 -14.11
N TYR A 3 -11.52 3.70 -13.43
CA TYR A 3 -11.93 4.93 -14.09
C TYR A 3 -10.72 5.86 -14.30
N GLN A 4 -10.58 6.33 -15.53
CA GLN A 4 -9.60 7.32 -15.95
C GLN A 4 -10.38 8.49 -16.56
N PRO A 5 -10.19 9.73 -16.07
CA PRO A 5 -10.76 10.91 -16.72
C PRO A 5 -10.48 10.95 -18.23
N PRO A 6 -11.45 11.35 -19.07
CA PRO A 6 -11.29 11.34 -20.53
C PRO A 6 -10.11 12.16 -21.07
N PHE A 7 -9.63 13.15 -20.32
CA PHE A 7 -8.54 14.04 -20.72
C PHE A 7 -7.14 13.48 -20.45
N ILE A 8 -7.01 12.31 -19.80
CA ILE A 8 -5.70 11.78 -19.40
C ILE A 8 -4.76 11.58 -20.58
N GLN A 9 -5.27 11.06 -21.70
CA GLN A 9 -4.44 10.86 -22.89
C GLN A 9 -3.85 12.18 -23.40
N ALA A 10 -4.65 13.25 -23.42
CA ALA A 10 -4.18 14.57 -23.86
C ALA A 10 -3.05 15.13 -22.97
N ILE A 11 -3.02 14.79 -21.68
CA ILE A 11 -1.91 15.18 -20.79
C ILE A 11 -0.64 14.40 -21.11
N LEU A 12 -0.76 13.09 -21.37
CA LEU A 12 0.38 12.25 -21.73
C LEU A 12 0.97 12.66 -23.08
N ASP A 13 0.11 12.94 -24.07
CA ASP A 13 0.54 13.41 -25.39
C ASP A 13 1.29 14.75 -25.29
N ALA A 14 0.77 15.70 -24.51
CA ALA A 14 1.42 16.98 -24.27
C ALA A 14 2.79 16.82 -23.57
N ALA A 15 2.94 15.84 -22.69
CA ALA A 15 4.22 15.55 -22.04
C ALA A 15 5.28 15.02 -23.02
N GLU A 16 4.86 14.21 -24.00
CA GLU A 16 5.74 13.78 -25.10
C GLU A 16 6.11 14.96 -26.02
N GLU A 17 5.13 15.76 -26.44
CA GLU A 17 5.34 16.93 -27.31
C GLU A 17 6.30 17.96 -26.70
N THR A 18 6.30 18.09 -25.37
CA THR A 18 7.16 19.03 -24.63
C THR A 18 8.51 18.44 -24.24
N GLY A 19 8.77 17.16 -24.56
CA GLY A 19 10.05 16.49 -24.31
C GLY A 19 10.27 16.01 -22.87
N TYR A 20 9.28 16.14 -21.98
CA TYR A 20 9.33 15.54 -20.63
C TYR A 20 9.09 14.03 -20.67
N GLY A 21 8.38 13.56 -21.71
CA GLY A 21 8.10 12.16 -21.99
C GLY A 21 7.16 11.49 -20.98
N THR A 22 6.86 10.23 -21.26
CA THR A 22 6.04 9.37 -20.42
C THR A 22 6.83 8.21 -19.82
N THR A 23 6.31 7.65 -18.73
CA THR A 23 6.76 6.36 -18.19
C THR A 23 5.55 5.46 -17.97
N GLU A 24 5.70 4.16 -18.21
CA GLU A 24 4.67 3.16 -17.91
C GLU A 24 4.81 2.59 -16.50
N ASP A 25 6.00 2.70 -15.91
CA ASP A 25 6.31 2.14 -14.59
C ASP A 25 7.00 3.18 -13.69
N MET A 26 6.29 3.61 -12.65
CA MET A 26 6.79 4.59 -11.69
C MET A 26 7.99 4.09 -10.86
N VAL A 27 8.23 2.78 -10.84
CA VAL A 27 9.33 2.15 -10.09
C VAL A 27 10.26 1.33 -11.00
N GLY A 28 10.11 1.48 -12.32
CA GLY A 28 10.89 0.77 -13.33
C GLY A 28 12.23 1.46 -13.63
N GLU A 29 12.88 1.01 -14.71
CA GLU A 29 14.17 1.56 -15.15
C GLU A 29 14.10 3.06 -15.50
N LYS A 30 12.99 3.50 -16.11
CA LYS A 30 12.70 4.91 -16.41
C LYS A 30 11.70 5.48 -15.40
N ILE A 31 12.21 6.13 -14.35
CA ILE A 31 11.38 6.72 -13.29
C ILE A 31 10.87 8.12 -13.69
N LEU A 32 11.59 8.83 -14.56
CA LEU A 32 11.23 10.19 -14.99
C LEU A 32 10.23 10.18 -16.15
N GLY A 33 9.25 11.08 -16.08
CA GLY A 33 8.22 11.28 -17.10
C GLY A 33 6.81 11.34 -16.49
N PHE A 34 5.82 11.59 -17.34
CA PHE A 34 4.40 11.59 -16.94
C PHE A 34 3.83 10.16 -17.00
N ASN A 35 2.95 9.82 -16.05
CA ASN A 35 2.31 8.50 -15.96
C ASN A 35 0.91 8.64 -15.33
N ILE A 36 0.01 7.72 -15.65
CA ILE A 36 -1.18 7.43 -14.87
C ILE A 36 -0.77 6.75 -13.56
N ALA A 37 -0.82 7.51 -12.46
CA ALA A 37 -0.32 7.04 -11.17
C ALA A 37 -0.81 5.63 -10.77
N GLN A 38 0.14 4.74 -10.50
CA GLN A 38 -0.12 3.45 -9.88
C GLN A 38 -0.71 3.66 -8.48
N THR A 39 -1.73 2.88 -8.13
CA THR A 39 -2.46 3.03 -6.86
C THR A 39 -2.63 1.69 -6.18
N MET A 40 -2.60 1.69 -4.84
CA MET A 40 -2.97 0.52 -4.03
C MET A 40 -4.49 0.34 -4.03
N SER A 41 -5.02 -0.14 -5.15
CA SER A 41 -6.45 -0.33 -5.38
C SER A 41 -6.72 -1.63 -6.14
N LYS A 42 -7.81 -2.32 -5.80
CA LYS A 42 -8.28 -3.52 -6.50
C LYS A 42 -9.78 -3.36 -6.78
N ASN A 43 -10.19 -3.57 -8.03
CA ASN A 43 -11.59 -3.44 -8.46
C ASN A 43 -12.23 -2.10 -8.08
N GLY A 44 -11.47 -1.00 -8.19
CA GLY A 44 -11.96 0.35 -7.86
C GLY A 44 -12.06 0.66 -6.36
N VAL A 45 -11.66 -0.26 -5.48
CA VAL A 45 -11.66 -0.04 -4.03
C VAL A 45 -10.23 0.07 -3.53
N ARG A 46 -10.01 0.92 -2.52
CA ARG A 46 -8.73 1.01 -1.80
C ARG A 46 -8.34 -0.36 -1.26
N GLN A 47 -7.11 -0.77 -1.55
CA GLN A 47 -6.52 -2.00 -1.06
C GLN A 47 -5.48 -1.67 0.03
N SER A 48 -5.89 -1.76 1.29
CA SER A 48 -4.97 -1.57 2.42
C SER A 48 -4.07 -2.79 2.64
N ALA A 49 -3.02 -2.65 3.46
CA ALA A 49 -2.18 -3.78 3.88
C ALA A 49 -3.01 -4.88 4.57
N ALA A 50 -3.94 -4.50 5.47
CA ALA A 50 -4.85 -5.44 6.09
C ALA A 50 -5.75 -6.15 5.05
N ALA A 51 -6.25 -5.45 4.03
CA ALA A 51 -7.07 -6.07 2.99
C ALA A 51 -6.27 -7.01 2.06
N ALA A 52 -5.03 -6.65 1.75
CA ALA A 52 -4.15 -7.43 0.87
C ALA A 52 -3.58 -8.69 1.55
N PHE A 53 -3.16 -8.57 2.80
CA PHE A 53 -2.37 -9.61 3.48
C PHE A 53 -3.10 -10.26 4.66
N LEU A 54 -3.76 -9.47 5.50
CA LEU A 54 -4.34 -9.97 6.75
C LEU A 54 -5.70 -10.64 6.53
N ARG A 55 -6.63 -9.98 5.84
CA ARG A 55 -8.00 -10.49 5.60
C ARG A 55 -8.03 -11.85 4.89
N PRO A 56 -7.17 -12.15 3.89
CA PRO A 56 -7.14 -13.46 3.27
C PRO A 56 -6.55 -14.56 4.16
N ALA A 57 -5.69 -14.20 5.12
CA ALA A 57 -4.97 -15.14 5.97
C ALA A 57 -5.58 -15.32 7.37
N ARG A 58 -6.61 -14.55 7.72
CA ARG A 58 -7.17 -14.43 9.07
C ARG A 58 -7.66 -15.74 9.72
N GLU A 59 -7.97 -16.76 8.93
CA GLU A 59 -8.47 -18.05 9.41
C GLU A 59 -7.34 -19.06 9.69
N ARG A 60 -6.07 -18.67 9.52
CA ARG A 60 -4.94 -19.56 9.80
C ARG A 60 -4.83 -19.82 11.31
N PRO A 61 -4.65 -21.07 11.75
CA PRO A 61 -4.65 -21.41 13.17
C PRO A 61 -3.44 -20.89 13.94
N ASN A 62 -2.42 -20.38 13.26
CA ASN A 62 -1.20 -19.81 13.84
C ASN A 62 -1.17 -18.27 13.75
N LEU A 63 -2.31 -17.63 13.53
CA LEU A 63 -2.43 -16.18 13.43
C LEU A 63 -3.63 -15.71 14.27
N ASP A 64 -3.33 -15.01 15.36
CA ASP A 64 -4.32 -14.33 16.19
C ASP A 64 -4.37 -12.84 15.81
N ILE A 65 -5.58 -12.28 15.74
CA ILE A 65 -5.81 -10.86 15.44
C ILE A 65 -6.67 -10.28 16.56
N ILE A 66 -6.12 -9.31 17.28
CA ILE A 66 -6.83 -8.56 18.33
C ILE A 66 -6.99 -7.13 17.84
N LEU A 67 -8.23 -6.64 17.83
CA LEU A 67 -8.54 -5.26 17.47
C LEU A 67 -8.52 -4.39 18.72
N GLU A 68 -8.29 -3.09 18.53
CA GLU A 68 -8.33 -2.07 19.61
C GLU A 68 -7.31 -2.29 20.74
N ALA A 69 -6.38 -3.24 20.58
CA ALA A 69 -5.33 -3.53 21.53
C ALA A 69 -4.11 -2.60 21.36
N THR A 70 -4.00 -1.56 22.18
CA THR A 70 -2.83 -0.67 22.16
C THR A 70 -1.74 -1.25 23.06
N ALA A 71 -0.59 -1.62 22.51
CA ALA A 71 0.54 -2.10 23.30
C ALA A 71 1.10 -0.96 24.18
N THR A 72 1.13 -1.16 25.50
CA THR A 72 1.47 -0.13 26.50
C THR A 72 2.83 -0.36 27.14
N ARG A 73 3.28 -1.62 27.26
CA ARG A 73 4.55 -1.95 27.94
C ARG A 73 5.18 -3.22 27.39
N LEU A 74 6.51 -3.26 27.38
CA LEU A 74 7.27 -4.49 27.13
C LEU A 74 7.47 -5.27 28.45
N ILE A 75 7.30 -6.58 28.40
CA ILE A 75 7.63 -7.48 29.51
C ILE A 75 9.04 -8.02 29.25
N THR A 76 9.94 -7.87 30.21
CA THR A 76 11.36 -8.23 30.07
C THR A 76 11.84 -9.15 31.17
N ASP A 77 12.68 -10.12 30.80
CA ASP A 77 13.51 -10.92 31.71
C ASP A 77 14.98 -10.60 31.42
N GLY A 78 15.59 -9.78 32.28
CA GLY A 78 16.90 -9.18 32.03
C GLY A 78 16.93 -8.37 30.73
N ASN A 79 17.76 -8.82 29.76
CA ASN A 79 17.91 -8.18 28.46
C ASN A 79 17.04 -8.81 27.35
N VAL A 80 16.09 -9.69 27.70
CA VAL A 80 15.22 -10.38 26.75
C VAL A 80 13.78 -9.90 26.91
N VAL A 81 13.14 -9.49 25.81
CA VAL A 81 11.69 -9.21 25.78
C VAL A 81 10.94 -10.53 25.63
N THR A 82 10.03 -10.81 26.56
CA THR A 82 9.25 -12.05 26.60
C THR A 82 7.78 -11.85 26.25
N GLY A 83 7.31 -10.60 26.15
CA GLY A 83 5.95 -10.28 25.77
C GLY A 83 5.64 -8.79 25.75
N VAL A 84 4.36 -8.48 25.55
CA VAL A 84 3.81 -7.11 25.59
C VAL A 84 2.56 -7.10 26.45
N GLU A 85 2.36 -6.02 27.20
CA GLU A 85 1.08 -5.66 27.78
C GLU A 85 0.34 -4.74 26.81
N TYR A 86 -0.98 -4.92 26.72
CA TYR A 86 -1.84 -4.06 25.91
C TYR A 86 -3.11 -3.69 26.69
N ASP A 87 -3.65 -2.53 26.36
CA ASP A 87 -4.95 -2.04 26.83
C ASP A 87 -6.04 -2.37 25.81
N VAL A 88 -7.26 -2.60 26.28
CA VAL A 88 -8.45 -2.91 25.46
C VAL A 88 -9.56 -1.90 25.74
#